data_AF-A0A952EDC3-F1
#
_entry.id   AF-A0A952EDC3-F1
#
_cell.length_a   1.000
_cell.length_b   1.000
_cell.length_c   1.000
_cell.angle_alpha   90.00
_cell.angle_beta   90.00
_cell.angle_gamma   90.00
#
_symmetry.space_group_name_H-M   'P 1'
#
loop_
_entity.id
_entity.type
_entity.pdbx_description
1 polymer ?
#
loop_
_entity_poly.entity_id
_entity_poly.type
_entity_poly.pdbx_seq_one_letter_code
_entity_poly.pdbx_strand_id
1 'polypeptide(L)'
;MASPISHVVVAVALGSALKLPKAPLRLWLLGAACAVVPDVDVLGFWASVPYDAWYGHRGLTHSLAFAGAVSLLIVATGFRGERWASHRHRLLAYFFTATASHA
;
A
#
# COMPACT_ATOMS: atom_id res chain seq x y z
N MET A 1 11.81 1.07 13.75
CA MET A 1 10.48 0.51 14.04
C MET A 1 9.54 1.66 14.34
N ALA A 2 9.00 2.26 13.29
CA ALA A 2 7.80 3.06 13.42
C ALA A 2 6.63 2.08 13.62
N SER A 3 5.65 2.44 14.44
CA SER A 3 4.53 1.53 14.68
C SER A 3 3.62 1.52 13.45
N PRO A 4 2.84 0.44 13.23
CA PRO A 4 1.82 0.38 12.18
C PRO A 4 0.89 1.61 12.18
N ILE A 5 0.66 2.20 13.36
CA ILE A 5 -0.13 3.42 13.54
C ILE A 5 0.54 4.63 12.87
N SER A 6 1.86 4.77 12.99
CA SER A 6 2.61 5.85 12.34
C SER A 6 2.57 5.75 10.81
N HIS A 7 2.62 4.54 10.25
CA HIS A 7 2.51 4.30 8.80
C HIS A 7 1.11 4.64 8.28
N VAL A 8 0.06 4.25 9.01
CA VAL A 8 -1.31 4.63 8.69
C VAL A 8 -1.49 6.16 8.73
N VAL A 9 -0.92 6.85 9.72
CA VAL A 9 -0.97 8.32 9.80
C VAL A 9 -0.28 8.97 8.59
N VAL A 10 0.89 8.47 8.18
CA VAL A 10 1.60 8.96 6.99
C VAL A 10 0.80 8.70 5.71
N ALA A 11 0.20 7.51 5.56
CA ALA A 11 -0.66 7.18 4.42
C ALA A 11 -1.93 8.05 4.38
N VAL A 12 -2.53 8.37 5.53
CA VAL A 12 -3.69 9.27 5.59
C VAL A 12 -3.28 10.71 5.25
N ALA A 13 -2.15 11.18 5.76
CA ALA A 13 -1.61 12.50 5.45
C ALA A 13 -1.30 12.65 3.95
N LEU A 14 -0.66 11.66 3.34
CA LEU A 14 -0.39 11.65 1.90
C LEU A 14 -1.69 11.61 1.08
N GLY A 15 -2.71 10.89 1.54
CA GLY A 15 -4.01 10.83 0.90
C GLY A 15 -4.73 12.18 0.90
N SER A 16 -4.55 12.97 1.96
CA SER A 16 -5.10 14.32 2.06
C SER A 16 -4.45 15.31 1.07
N ALA A 17 -3.19 15.07 0.67
CA ALA A 17 -2.46 15.89 -0.28
C ALA A 17 -2.89 15.68 -1.75
N LEU A 18 -3.61 14.58 -2.04
CA LEU A 18 -4.03 14.25 -3.40
C LEU A 18 -5.07 15.22 -4.00
N LYS A 19 -5.71 16.04 -3.16
CA LYS A 19 -6.74 17.03 -3.55
C LYS A 19 -7.75 16.45 -4.57
N LEU A 20 -8.18 15.20 -4.39
CA LEU A 20 -9.18 14.59 -5.27
C LEU A 20 -10.58 15.12 -4.91
N PRO A 21 -11.29 15.77 -5.84
CA PRO A 21 -12.67 16.17 -5.59
C PRO A 21 -13.56 14.94 -5.42
N LYS A 22 -14.20 14.82 -4.25
CA LYS A 22 -15.09 13.71 -3.85
C LYS A 22 -14.39 12.33 -3.83
N ALA A 23 -13.27 12.23 -3.11
CA ALA A 23 -12.60 10.95 -2.85
C ALA A 23 -13.55 9.96 -2.12
N PRO A 24 -13.80 8.77 -2.67
CA PRO A 24 -14.71 7.79 -2.08
C PRO A 24 -14.07 7.11 -0.87
N LEU A 25 -14.88 6.69 0.10
CA LEU A 25 -14.41 6.01 1.33
C LEU A 25 -13.46 4.83 1.04
N ARG A 26 -13.73 4.07 -0.03
CA ARG A 26 -12.86 2.97 -0.48
C ARG A 26 -11.42 3.37 -0.78
N LEU A 27 -11.16 4.60 -1.22
CA LEU A 27 -9.79 5.09 -1.49
C LEU A 27 -8.98 5.17 -0.20
N TRP A 28 -9.61 5.66 0.88
CA TRP A 28 -9.01 5.77 2.20
C TRP A 28 -8.81 4.41 2.86
N LEU A 29 -9.81 3.53 2.76
CA LEU A 29 -9.72 2.16 3.28
C LEU A 29 -8.62 1.34 2.58
N LEU A 30 -8.51 1.46 1.25
CA LEU A 30 -7.44 0.79 0.50
C LEU A 30 -6.06 1.39 0.81
N GLY A 31 -5.98 2.69 1.04
CA GLY A 31 -4.73 3.35 1.44
C GLY A 31 -4.25 2.89 2.83
N ALA A 32 -5.17 2.78 3.79
CA ALA A 32 -4.89 2.22 5.10
C ALA A 32 -4.50 0.74 5.02
N ALA A 33 -5.18 -0.05 4.17
CA ALA A 33 -4.81 -1.45 3.94
C ALA A 33 -3.41 -1.58 3.36
N CYS A 34 -3.03 -0.76 2.36
CA CYS A 34 -1.68 -0.71 1.80
C CYS A 34 -0.58 -0.50 2.85
N ALA A 35 -0.87 0.31 3.86
CA ALA A 35 0.04 0.57 4.97
C ALA A 35 0.12 -0.58 6.00
N VAL A 36 -0.59 -1.68 5.79
CA VAL A 36 -0.55 -2.87 6.68
C VAL A 36 -0.27 -4.15 5.89
N VAL A 37 -0.50 -4.16 4.57
CA VAL A 37 -0.25 -5.33 3.70
C VAL A 37 1.14 -5.93 3.87
N PRO A 38 2.24 -5.16 4.00
CA PRO A 38 3.55 -5.79 4.13
C PRO A 38 3.69 -6.63 5.41
N ASP A 39 3.08 -6.22 6.53
CA ASP A 39 3.05 -6.97 7.80
C ASP A 39 2.21 -8.26 7.74
N VAL A 40 1.39 -8.47 6.70
CA VAL A 40 0.59 -9.70 6.59
C VAL A 40 1.48 -10.93 6.37
N ASP A 41 2.74 -10.75 5.99
CA ASP A 41 3.74 -11.81 5.95
C ASP A 41 4.06 -12.41 7.34
N VAL A 42 3.57 -11.85 8.47
CA VAL A 42 3.62 -12.51 9.80
C VAL A 42 2.87 -13.84 9.72
N LEU A 43 1.85 -13.92 8.86
CA LEU A 43 1.12 -15.17 8.64
C LEU A 43 2.00 -16.24 7.96
N GLY A 44 3.09 -15.86 7.29
CA GLY A 44 4.09 -16.80 6.75
C GLY A 44 4.78 -17.64 7.84
N PHE A 45 4.91 -17.11 9.06
CA PHE A 45 5.42 -17.88 10.19
C PHE A 45 4.50 -19.05 10.57
N TRP A 46 3.19 -18.91 10.39
CA TRP A 46 2.24 -20.00 10.62
C TRP A 46 2.38 -21.12 9.59
N ALA A 47 2.98 -20.83 8.44
CA ALA A 47 3.33 -21.80 7.41
C ALA A 47 4.78 -22.34 7.54
N SER A 48 5.44 -22.14 8.69
CA SER A 48 6.83 -22.55 8.95
C SER A 48 7.87 -21.90 8.05
N VAL A 49 7.58 -20.71 7.50
CA VAL A 49 8.55 -19.95 6.70
C VAL A 49 9.63 -19.37 7.61
N PRO A 50 10.93 -19.61 7.33
CA PRO A 50 12.02 -19.01 8.08
C PRO A 50 11.97 -17.48 8.01
N TYR A 51 12.24 -16.82 9.13
CA TYR A 51 12.25 -15.35 9.23
C TYR A 51 13.17 -14.69 8.19
N ASP A 52 14.35 -15.28 7.99
CA ASP A 52 15.41 -14.80 7.10
C ASP A 52 15.24 -15.27 5.65
N ALA A 53 14.16 -15.97 5.32
CA ALA A 53 13.88 -16.30 3.94
C ALA A 53 13.69 -15.02 3.12
N TRP A 54 14.19 -15.00 1.89
CA TRP A 54 14.04 -13.86 0.98
C TRP A 54 12.56 -13.54 0.63
N TYR A 55 11.64 -14.48 0.89
CA TYR A 55 10.19 -14.32 0.82
C TYR A 55 9.51 -14.25 2.21
N GLY A 56 10.30 -14.19 3.28
CA GLY A 56 9.86 -14.03 4.66
C GLY A 56 9.75 -12.56 5.08
N HIS A 57 9.78 -12.33 6.39
CA HIS A 57 9.22 -11.18 7.10
C HIS A 57 9.86 -9.79 6.84
N ARG A 58 11.00 -9.75 6.16
CA ARG A 58 11.67 -8.51 5.73
C ARG A 58 12.11 -8.58 4.27
N GLY A 59 11.66 -9.60 3.55
CA GLY A 59 12.07 -9.90 2.20
C GLY A 59 11.17 -9.23 1.18
N LEU A 60 10.46 -10.04 0.42
CA LEU A 60 9.70 -9.61 -0.75
C LEU A 60 8.66 -8.52 -0.47
N THR A 61 7.90 -8.63 0.63
CA THR A 61 6.83 -7.71 1.06
C THR A 61 7.32 -6.31 1.42
N HIS A 62 8.54 -6.21 1.94
CA HIS A 62 9.19 -4.93 2.27
C HIS A 62 9.98 -4.33 1.09
N SER A 63 9.86 -4.89 -0.12
CA SER A 63 10.56 -4.39 -1.30
C SER A 63 9.77 -3.29 -2.03
N LEU A 64 10.50 -2.36 -2.67
CA LEU A 64 9.90 -1.36 -3.56
C LEU A 64 9.17 -2.01 -4.75
N ALA A 65 9.62 -3.19 -5.19
CA ALA A 65 8.96 -3.94 -6.25
C ALA A 65 7.56 -4.41 -5.83
N PHE A 66 7.41 -4.88 -4.59
CA PHE A 66 6.12 -5.27 -4.03
C PHE A 66 5.19 -4.06 -3.87
N ALA A 67 5.69 -2.94 -3.35
CA ALA A 67 4.93 -1.70 -3.28
C ALA A 67 4.42 -1.24 -4.66
N GLY A 68 5.26 -1.38 -5.70
CA GLY A 68 4.89 -1.12 -7.09
C GLY A 68 3.79 -2.05 -7.59
N ALA A 69 3.94 -3.36 -7.37
CA ALA A 69 2.97 -4.36 -7.81
C ALA A 69 1.59 -4.17 -7.13
N VAL A 70 1.57 -3.94 -5.81
CA VAL A 70 0.33 -3.69 -5.05
C VAL A 70 -0.36 -2.42 -5.54
N SER A 71 0.39 -1.33 -5.72
CA SER A 71 -0.14 -0.08 -6.25
C SER A 71 -0.77 -0.25 -7.64
N LEU A 72 -0.07 -0.93 -8.54
CA LEU A 72 -0.57 -1.24 -9.89
C LEU A 72 -1.85 -2.07 -9.83
N LEU A 73 -1.88 -3.13 -9.01
CA LEU A 73 -3.04 -4.01 -8.88
C LEU A 73 -4.27 -3.25 -8.39
N ILE A 74 -4.12 -2.40 -7.37
CA ILE A 74 -5.23 -1.62 -6.81
C ILE A 74 -5.77 -0.61 -7.83
N VAL A 75 -4.90 0.11 -8.53
CA VAL A 75 -5.34 1.09 -9.53
C VAL A 75 -5.97 0.39 -10.74
N ALA A 76 -5.40 -0.72 -11.19
CA ALA A 76 -5.87 -1.49 -12.34
C ALA A 76 -7.23 -2.19 -12.08
N THR A 77 -7.55 -2.53 -10.83
CA THR A 77 -8.80 -3.21 -10.48
C THR A 77 -9.87 -2.26 -9.94
N GLY A 78 -9.50 -1.32 -9.06
CA GLY A 78 -10.43 -0.44 -8.34
C GLY A 78 -10.70 0.92 -8.98
N PHE A 79 -9.88 1.36 -9.94
CA PHE A 79 -9.90 2.73 -10.48
C PHE A 79 -9.83 2.77 -12.02
N ARG A 80 -10.60 1.91 -12.70
CA ARG A 80 -10.57 1.73 -14.16
C ARG A 80 -11.30 2.80 -14.97
N GLY A 81 -12.28 3.52 -14.41
CA GLY A 81 -13.13 4.46 -15.15
C GLY A 81 -12.44 5.76 -15.60
N GLU A 82 -12.99 6.44 -16.62
CA GLU A 82 -12.45 7.68 -17.19
C GLU A 82 -12.27 8.80 -16.16
N ARG A 83 -13.17 8.88 -15.18
CA ARG A 83 -13.08 9.80 -14.03
C ARG A 83 -11.72 9.71 -13.31
N TRP A 84 -11.09 8.54 -13.33
CA TRP A 84 -9.82 8.28 -12.65
C TRP A 84 -8.61 8.36 -13.58
N ALA A 85 -8.81 8.28 -14.91
CA ALA A 85 -7.74 8.23 -15.89
C ALA A 85 -6.76 9.41 -15.75
N SER A 86 -7.30 10.62 -15.57
CA SER A 86 -6.53 11.85 -15.34
C SER A 86 -5.77 11.87 -14.00
N HIS A 87 -6.16 11.02 -13.04
CA HIS A 87 -5.58 10.95 -11.70
C HIS A 87 -4.81 9.64 -11.45
N ARG A 88 -4.71 8.74 -12.44
CA ARG A 88 -4.09 7.40 -12.27
C ARG A 88 -2.66 7.50 -11.75
N HIS A 89 -1.86 8.42 -12.30
CA HIS A 89 -0.48 8.62 -11.83
C HIS A 89 -0.43 9.05 -10.35
N ARG A 90 -1.38 9.87 -9.88
CA ARG A 90 -1.47 10.30 -8.48
C ARG A 90 -1.91 9.15 -7.57
N LEU A 91 -2.87 8.34 -8.02
CA LEU A 91 -3.31 7.15 -7.29
C LEU A 91 -2.19 6.11 -7.19
N LEU A 92 -1.44 5.91 -8.27
CA LEU A 92 -0.28 5.02 -8.27
C LEU A 92 0.79 5.50 -7.31
N ALA A 93 1.14 6.79 -7.36
CA ALA A 93 2.09 7.39 -6.42
C ALA A 93 1.59 7.27 -4.97
N TYR A 94 0.29 7.45 -4.75
CA TYR A 94 -0.32 7.31 -3.42
C TYR A 94 -0.20 5.90 -2.86
N PHE A 95 -0.73 4.89 -3.56
CA PHE A 95 -0.69 3.52 -3.06
C PHE A 95 0.75 2.98 -3.00
N PHE A 96 1.62 3.42 -3.90
CA PHE A 96 3.04 3.10 -3.85
C PHE A 96 3.69 3.68 -2.60
N THR A 97 3.55 4.98 -2.35
CA THR A 97 4.13 5.63 -1.18
C THR A 97 3.52 5.15 0.13
N ALA A 98 2.23 4.81 0.15
CA ALA A 98 1.57 4.22 1.32
C ALA A 98 2.06 2.80 1.64
N THR A 99 2.38 2.00 0.62
CA THR A 99 2.93 0.64 0.82
C THR A 99 4.43 0.69 1.10
N ALA A 100 5.16 1.59 0.43
CA ALA A 100 6.61 1.77 0.60
C ALA A 100 6.97 2.49 1.90
N SER A 101 6.08 3.32 2.47
CA SER A 101 6.33 3.97 3.76
C SER A 101 6.40 2.99 4.91
N HIS A 102 5.91 1.76 4.73
CA HIS A 102 5.90 0.68 5.69
C HIS A 102 7.20 -0.15 5.73
N ALA A 103 7.96 -0.15 4.63
CA ALA A 103 9.25 -0.82 4.54
C ALA A 103 10.33 -0.13 5.38
#